data_AF-A0A842F4G2-F1
#
_entry.id   AF-A0A842F4G2-F1
#
_cell.length_a   1.000
_cell.length_b   1.000
_cell.length_c   1.000
_cell.angle_alpha   90.00
_cell.angle_beta   90.00
_cell.angle_gamma   90.00
#
_symmetry.space_group_name_H-M   'P 1'
#
loop_
_entity.id
_entity.type
_entity.pdbx_description
1 polymer ?
#
loop_
_entity_poly.entity_id
_entity_poly.type
_entity_poly.pdbx_seq_one_letter_code
_entity_poly.pdbx_strand_id
1 'polypeptide(L)'
;MTDTLKTVGMWIVSIIAVGGGIWLIIWGIIDLVSGLAGKNKEYGKVLLGIGIGVFGGFLMLWGGSNIISFFQSNGSQIPIK
;
A
#
# COMPACT_ATOMS: atom_id res chain seq x y z
N MET A 1 12.07 -10.88 -24.36
CA MET A 1 11.61 -11.85 -23.34
C MET A 1 11.93 -11.40 -21.93
N THR A 2 13.17 -11.00 -21.64
CA THR A 2 13.58 -10.42 -20.34
C THR A 2 12.77 -9.18 -19.94
N ASP A 3 12.41 -8.32 -20.88
CA ASP A 3 11.62 -7.12 -20.59
C ASP A 3 10.17 -7.46 -20.24
N THR A 4 9.53 -8.34 -21.01
CA THR A 4 8.16 -8.81 -20.72
C THR A 4 8.05 -9.48 -19.34
N LEU A 5 9.04 -10.29 -18.95
CA LEU A 5 9.11 -10.92 -17.62
C LEU A 5 9.27 -9.90 -16.50
N LYS A 6 10.11 -8.87 -16.69
CA LYS A 6 10.26 -7.77 -15.72
C LYS A 6 8.98 -6.95 -15.60
N THR A 7 8.33 -6.65 -16.72
CA THR A 7 7.11 -5.85 -16.78
C THR A 7 5.92 -6.57 -16.13
N VAL A 8 5.72 -7.86 -16.41
CA VAL A 8 4.67 -8.68 -15.78
C VAL A 8 4.98 -8.92 -14.29
N GLY A 9 6.24 -9.20 -13.95
CA GLY A 9 6.66 -9.38 -12.55
C GLY A 9 6.42 -8.13 -11.71
N MET A 10 6.75 -6.96 -12.25
CA MET A 10 6.53 -5.67 -11.57
C MET A 10 5.04 -5.37 -11.40
N TRP A 11 4.19 -5.76 -12.36
CA TRP A 11 2.74 -5.62 -12.26
C TRP A 11 2.16 -6.45 -11.12
N ILE A 12 2.55 -7.73 -11.01
CA ILE A 12 2.11 -8.63 -9.91
C ILE A 12 2.58 -8.09 -8.55
N VAL A 13 3.85 -7.69 -8.45
CA VAL A 13 4.41 -7.10 -7.22
C VAL A 13 3.65 -5.84 -6.83
N SER A 14 3.24 -5.02 -7.80
CA SER A 14 2.50 -3.80 -7.55
C SER A 14 1.09 -4.06 -7.03
N ILE A 15 0.41 -5.11 -7.53
CA ILE A 15 -0.89 -5.55 -6.98
C ILE A 15 -0.74 -6.03 -5.54
N ILE A 16 0.28 -6.85 -5.26
CA ILE A 16 0.59 -7.31 -3.91
C ILE A 16 0.92 -6.13 -3.00
N ALA A 17 1.65 -5.13 -3.49
CA ALA A 17 1.99 -3.93 -2.72
C ALA A 17 0.73 -3.10 -2.38
N VAL A 18 -0.22 -2.95 -3.30
CA VAL A 18 -1.49 -2.27 -3.02
C VAL A 18 -2.33 -3.06 -2.02
N GLY A 19 -2.51 -4.37 -2.23
CA GLY A 19 -3.28 -5.23 -1.33
C GLY A 19 -2.66 -5.33 0.06
N GLY A 20 -1.34 -5.53 0.13
CA GLY A 20 -0.56 -5.53 1.36
C GLY A 20 -0.58 -4.16 2.06
N GLY A 21 -0.54 -3.06 1.30
CA GLY A 21 -0.67 -1.71 1.84
C GLY A 21 -2.02 -1.48 2.54
N ILE A 22 -3.12 -1.92 1.93
CA ILE A 22 -4.46 -1.88 2.55
C ILE A 22 -4.48 -2.71 3.84
N TRP A 23 -3.93 -3.93 3.79
CA TRP A 23 -3.84 -4.80 4.95
C TRP A 23 -3.08 -4.15 6.11
N LEU A 24 -1.93 -3.54 5.84
CA LEU A 24 -1.13 -2.83 6.84
C LEU A 24 -1.88 -1.63 7.42
N ILE A 25 -2.61 -0.86 6.61
CA ILE A 25 -3.43 0.25 7.12
C ILE A 25 -4.49 -0.26 8.10
N ILE A 26 -5.17 -1.36 7.78
CA ILE A 26 -6.17 -1.96 8.67
C ILE A 26 -5.53 -2.35 10.02
N TRP A 27 -4.39 -3.04 9.99
CA TRP A 27 -3.66 -3.39 11.20
C TRP A 27 -3.16 -2.17 11.98
N GLY A 28 -2.66 -1.15 11.29
CA GLY A 28 -2.25 0.11 11.91
C GLY A 28 -3.38 0.80 12.65
N ILE A 29 -4.60 0.77 12.10
CA ILE A 29 -5.80 1.29 12.77
C ILE A 29 -6.15 0.43 14.00
N ILE A 30 -6.08 -0.89 13.90
CA ILE A 30 -6.34 -1.80 15.04
C ILE A 30 -5.36 -1.53 16.19
N ASP A 31 -4.08 -1.35 15.91
CA ASP A 31 -3.05 -1.04 16.91
C ASP A 31 -3.23 0.35 17.54
N LEU A 32 -3.62 1.34 16.73
CA LEU A 32 -4.00 2.67 17.20
C LEU A 32 -5.18 2.63 18.15
N VAL A 33 -6.26 1.95 17.75
CA VAL A 33 -7.49 1.85 18.56
C VAL A 33 -7.23 1.06 19.83
N SER A 34 -6.56 -0.09 19.74
CA SER A 34 -6.24 -0.92 20.92
C SER A 34 -5.29 -0.22 21.89
N GLY A 35 -4.31 0.54 21.39
CA GLY A 35 -3.39 1.33 22.23
C GLY A 35 -4.04 2.52 22.93
N LEU A 36 -5.10 3.09 22.33
CA LEU A 36 -5.84 4.24 22.88
C LEU A 36 -7.07 3.85 23.71
N ALA A 37 -7.66 2.67 23.49
CA ALA A 37 -8.86 2.21 24.17
C ALA A 37 -8.62 1.70 25.61
N GLY A 38 -7.38 1.42 25.98
CA GLY A 38 -7.02 0.97 27.33
C GLY A 38 -7.08 2.07 28.39
N LYS A 39 -7.42 1.71 29.65
CA LYS A 39 -7.29 2.62 30.81
C LYS A 39 -5.84 3.11 31.00
N ASN A 40 -4.87 2.26 30.68
CA ASN A 40 -3.47 2.62 30.56
C ASN A 40 -3.17 2.79 29.06
N LYS A 41 -2.86 4.02 28.65
CA LYS A 41 -2.56 4.32 27.24
C LYS A 41 -1.20 3.72 26.87
N GLU A 42 -1.19 2.84 25.89
CA GLU A 42 0.03 2.20 25.38
C GLU A 42 0.55 2.97 24.17
N TYR A 43 1.20 4.11 24.42
CA TYR A 43 1.73 4.98 23.37
C TYR A 43 2.71 4.29 22.43
N GLY A 44 3.40 3.24 22.88
CA GLY A 44 4.26 2.41 22.04
C GLY A 44 3.50 1.67 20.93
N LYS A 45 2.32 1.10 21.24
CA LYS A 45 1.45 0.47 20.24
C LYS A 45 0.84 1.50 19.29
N VAL A 46 0.50 2.67 19.81
CA VAL A 46 -0.01 3.79 18.99
C VAL A 46 1.03 4.24 17.97
N LEU A 47 2.29 4.43 18.39
CA LEU A 47 3.40 4.77 17.50
C LEU A 47 3.65 3.69 16.45
N LEU A 48 3.60 2.42 16.83
CA LEU A 48 3.68 1.29 15.89
C LEU A 48 2.53 1.33 14.87
N GLY A 49 1.30 1.51 15.33
CA GLY A 49 0.12 1.59 14.47
C GLY A 49 0.21 2.75 13.45
N ILE A 50 0.68 3.91 13.89
CA ILE A 50 0.94 5.06 12.99
C ILE A 50 2.02 4.70 11.96
N GLY A 51 3.15 4.13 12.40
CA GLY A 51 4.25 3.75 11.50
C GLY A 51 3.83 2.72 10.46
N ILE A 52 3.09 1.69 10.87
CA ILE A 52 2.55 0.65 9.99
C ILE A 52 1.54 1.25 9.01
N GLY A 53 0.66 2.15 9.48
CA GLY A 53 -0.31 2.83 8.63
C GLY A 53 0.35 3.71 7.56
N VAL A 54 1.37 4.49 7.93
CA VAL A 54 2.15 5.30 6.98
C VAL A 54 2.86 4.43 5.96
N PHE A 55 3.48 3.34 6.38
CA PHE A 55 4.16 2.40 5.48
C PHE A 55 3.18 1.69 4.53
N GLY A 56 1.99 1.32 5.03
CA GLY A 56 0.92 0.77 4.20
C GLY A 56 0.43 1.76 3.14
N GLY A 57 0.24 3.03 3.52
CA GLY A 57 -0.09 4.11 2.58
C GLY A 57 0.97 4.33 1.51
N PHE A 58 2.25 4.28 1.90
CA PHE A 58 3.37 4.36 0.95
C PHE A 58 3.35 3.22 -0.07
N LEU A 59 3.13 1.97 0.37
CA LEU A 59 3.05 0.81 -0.52
C LEU A 59 1.87 0.91 -1.49
N MET A 60 0.73 1.45 -1.06
CA MET A 60 -0.40 1.70 -1.95
C MET A 60 -0.07 2.75 -3.01
N LEU A 61 0.55 3.87 -2.63
CA LEU A 61 0.92 4.93 -3.58
C LEU A 61 1.95 4.42 -4.60
N TRP A 62 2.99 3.72 -4.12
CA TRP A 62 4.02 3.18 -4.99
C TRP A 62 3.48 2.08 -5.92
N GLY A 63 2.77 1.10 -5.39
CA GLY A 63 2.17 0.02 -6.18
C GLY A 63 1.11 0.54 -7.15
N GLY A 64 0.24 1.44 -6.69
CA GLY A 64 -0.79 2.08 -7.51
C GLY A 64 -0.19 2.88 -8.66
N SER A 65 0.87 3.66 -8.40
CA SER A 65 1.58 4.43 -9.45
C SER A 65 2.16 3.51 -10.52
N ASN A 66 2.80 2.41 -10.14
CA ASN A 66 3.36 1.44 -11.09
C ASN A 66 2.27 0.75 -11.92
N ILE A 67 1.12 0.43 -11.32
CA ILE A 67 -0.03 -0.13 -12.04
C ILE A 67 -0.56 0.89 -13.05
N ILE A 68 -0.75 2.14 -12.66
CA ILE A 68 -1.22 3.21 -13.54
C ILE A 68 -0.24 3.43 -14.71
N SER A 69 1.06 3.52 -14.43
CA SER A 69 2.09 3.66 -15.47
C SER A 69 2.15 2.45 -16.41
N PHE A 70 1.89 1.24 -15.91
CA PHE A 70 1.77 0.05 -16.75
C PHE A 70 0.58 0.17 -17.72
N PHE A 71 -0.59 0.60 -17.23
CA PHE A 71 -1.76 0.78 -18.09
C PHE A 71 -1.56 1.92 -19.10
N GLN A 72 -0.99 3.05 -18.68
CA GLN A 72 -0.67 4.17 -19.56
C GLN A 72 0.35 3.81 -20.65
N SER A 73 1.29 2.91 -20.37
CA SER A 73 2.32 2.48 -21.34
C SER A 73 1.87 1.37 -22.28
N ASN A 74 0.94 0.50 -21.87
CA ASN A 74 0.51 -0.66 -22.66
C ASN A 74 -0.87 -0.49 -23.32
N GLY A 75 -1.71 0.44 -22.87
CA GLY A 75 -3.10 0.46 -23.28
C GLY A 75 -3.74 1.83 -23.16
N SER A 76 -3.67 2.59 -24.25
CA SER A 76 -4.56 3.70 -24.57
C SER A 76 -4.50 4.90 -23.62
N GLN A 77 -4.68 6.08 -24.20
CA GLN A 77 -5.12 7.27 -23.48
C GLN A 77 -6.28 6.86 -22.55
N ILE A 78 -6.06 6.77 -21.24
CA ILE A 78 -7.17 6.83 -20.28
C ILE A 78 -7.62 8.28 -20.42
N PRO A 79 -8.77 8.58 -21.05
CA PRO A 79 -9.22 9.94 -21.24
C PRO A 79 -9.72 10.40 -19.88
N ILE A 80 -8.82 10.95 -19.07
CA ILE A 80 -9.17 11.73 -17.90
C ILE A 80 -9.63 13.08 -18.46
N LYS A 81 -10.92 13.16 -18.78
CA LYS A 81 -11.63 14.45 -18.84
C LYS A 81 -12.04 14.84 -17.44
#